data_AF-A0AAN5MI19-F1
#
_entry.id   AF-A0AAN5MI19-F1
#
_cell.length_a   1.000
_cell.length_b   1.000
_cell.length_c   1.000
_cell.angle_alpha   90.00
_cell.angle_beta   90.00
_cell.angle_gamma   90.00
#
_symmetry.space_group_name_H-M   'P 1'
#
loop_
_entity.id
_entity.type
_entity.pdbx_description
1 polymer ?
#
loop_
_entity_poly.entity_id
_entity_poly.type
_entity_poly.pdbx_seq_one_letter_code
_entity_poly.pdbx_strand_id
1 'polypeptide(L)'
;MTFLTCNNKLNMNIECPHCGSENCIAFAKNIECDSCKKSFEGFSFVKKKMITVGVPLLAFAAIGGFRAKTLLSEDRYPLKYEYAIIDSCVNSSRSTIYNHELMKKRDLCLCGLSETQKTYSYSEFNNEQEGFLKSFKKNVDACKTSRTGNR
;
A
#
# COMPACT_ATOMS: atom_id res chain seq x y z
N MET A 1 26.39 15.69 29.43
CA MET A 1 25.49 15.31 28.32
C MET A 1 26.21 14.26 27.49
N THR A 2 25.90 12.99 27.70
CA THR A 2 26.57 11.88 27.03
C THR A 2 26.03 11.79 25.61
N PHE A 3 26.84 12.16 24.62
CA PHE A 3 26.53 11.92 23.22
C PHE A 3 26.52 10.40 23.00
N LEU A 4 25.33 9.82 22.80
CA LEU A 4 25.19 8.43 22.39
C LEU A 4 25.75 8.33 20.97
N THR A 5 26.99 7.87 20.84
CA THR A 5 27.56 7.54 19.54
C THR A 5 26.85 6.32 18.98
N CYS A 6 26.46 6.35 17.70
CA CYS A 6 25.79 5.26 16.98
C CYS A 6 26.65 4.00 16.78
N ASN A 7 27.80 3.89 17.48
CA ASN A 7 28.79 2.84 17.31
C ASN A 7 28.64 1.72 18.36
N ASN A 8 27.47 1.62 19.01
CA ASN A 8 27.18 0.57 19.97
C ASN A 8 26.37 -0.56 19.31
N LYS A 9 26.74 -1.80 19.59
CA LYS A 9 26.12 -3.03 19.04
C LYS A 9 24.61 -3.12 19.30
N LEU A 10 24.11 -2.42 20.33
CA LEU A 10 22.70 -2.37 20.74
C LEU A 10 21.82 -1.41 19.93
N ASN A 11 22.42 -0.65 19.01
CA ASN A 11 21.73 0.42 18.29
C ASN A 11 21.42 0.00 16.84
N MET A 12 20.31 0.52 16.30
CA MET A 12 20.04 0.49 14.86
C MET A 12 20.14 1.91 14.28
N ASN A 13 20.62 2.02 13.04
CA ASN A 13 20.71 3.29 12.32
C ASN A 13 19.60 3.38 11.27
N ILE A 14 18.92 4.52 11.22
CA ILE A 14 17.88 4.83 10.24
C ILE A 14 18.11 6.20 9.62
N GLU A 15 18.11 6.24 8.30
CA GLU A 15 18.19 7.50 7.56
C GLU A 15 16.82 8.17 7.46
N CYS A 16 16.73 9.46 7.79
CA CYS A 16 15.49 10.22 7.65
C CYS A 16 15.13 10.36 6.16
N PRO A 17 13.93 9.95 5.71
CA PRO A 17 13.54 10.02 4.31
C PRO A 17 13.33 11.44 3.79
N HIS A 18 13.21 12.43 4.68
CA HIS A 18 12.96 13.83 4.33
C HIS A 18 14.24 14.66 4.20
N CYS A 19 15.26 14.37 5.01
CA CYS A 19 16.49 15.19 5.06
C CYS A 19 17.79 14.38 4.94
N GLY A 20 17.72 13.05 4.85
CA GLY A 20 18.90 12.18 4.75
C GLY A 20 19.75 12.12 6.02
N SER A 21 19.31 12.71 7.13
CA SER A 21 20.06 12.68 8.37
C SER A 21 19.99 11.29 9.00
N GLU A 22 21.14 10.78 9.44
CA GLU A 22 21.22 9.53 10.18
C GLU A 22 20.65 9.70 11.60
N ASN A 23 19.87 8.72 12.06
CA ASN A 23 19.25 8.69 13.37
C ASN A 23 19.51 7.36 14.06
N CYS A 24 19.84 7.42 15.35
CA CYS A 24 20.16 6.24 16.16
C CYS A 24 18.97 5.86 17.03
N ILE A 25 18.59 4.58 17.02
CA ILE A 25 17.59 4.04 17.94
C ILE A 25 18.30 3.11 18.93
N ALA A 26 18.33 3.48 20.20
CA ALA A 26 19.07 2.81 21.27
C ALA A 26 18.40 1.51 21.82
N PHE A 27 17.25 1.13 21.28
CA PHE A 27 16.40 0.05 21.81
C PHE A 27 16.12 -1.07 20.79
N ALA A 28 17.02 -1.30 19.83
CA ALA A 28 16.82 -2.27 18.74
C ALA A 28 16.58 -3.71 19.25
N LYS A 29 17.12 -4.08 20.42
CA LYS A 29 16.95 -5.40 21.03
C LYS A 29 15.51 -5.74 21.42
N ASN A 30 14.69 -4.74 21.74
CA ASN A 30 13.31 -4.94 22.19
C ASN A 30 12.29 -4.89 21.04
N ILE A 31 12.78 -4.67 19.82
CA ILE A 31 11.95 -4.67 18.62
C ILE A 31 12.22 -6.00 17.94
N GLU A 32 11.18 -6.82 17.82
CA GLU A 32 11.25 -8.12 17.19
C GLU A 32 10.27 -8.18 16.02
N CYS A 33 10.67 -8.88 14.97
CA CYS A 33 9.74 -9.20 13.89
C CYS A 33 8.67 -10.15 14.43
N ASP A 34 7.40 -9.78 14.34
CA ASP A 34 6.32 -10.60 14.89
C ASP A 34 6.25 -12.01 14.28
N SER A 35 6.64 -12.14 13.00
CA SER A 35 6.57 -13.41 12.26
C SER A 35 7.74 -14.35 12.52
N CYS A 36 8.97 -13.85 12.70
CA CYS A 36 10.17 -14.69 12.87
C CYS A 36 10.85 -14.55 14.24
N LYS A 37 10.33 -13.66 15.10
CA LYS A 37 10.83 -13.36 16.46
C LYS A 37 12.31 -13.00 16.53
N LYS A 38 12.90 -12.56 15.41
CA LYS A 38 14.27 -12.07 15.36
C LYS A 38 14.30 -10.58 15.69
N SER A 39 15.28 -10.20 16.51
CA SER A 39 15.58 -8.82 16.88
C SER A 39 16.15 -8.03 15.70
N PHE A 40 15.92 -6.72 15.69
CA PHE A 40 16.50 -5.77 14.73
C PHE A 40 17.88 -5.22 15.17
N GLU A 41 18.47 -5.78 16.22
CA GLU A 41 19.82 -5.45 16.69
C GLU A 41 20.86 -5.62 15.55
N GLY A 42 21.69 -4.60 15.33
CA GLY A 42 22.78 -4.62 14.36
C GLY A 42 22.36 -4.43 12.88
N PHE A 43 21.08 -4.18 12.59
CA PHE A 43 20.62 -3.87 11.24
C PHE A 43 20.68 -2.37 10.93
N SER A 44 20.99 -2.05 9.68
CA SER A 44 20.98 -0.68 9.12
C SER A 44 19.95 -0.61 7.99
N PHE A 45 19.08 0.40 8.06
CA PHE A 45 18.05 0.64 7.05
C PHE A 45 18.39 1.90 6.25
N VAL A 46 19.01 1.69 5.09
CA VAL A 46 19.32 2.75 4.14
C VAL A 46 18.37 2.64 2.96
N LYS A 47 17.77 3.76 2.54
CA LYS A 47 17.02 3.81 1.29
C LYS A 47 18.03 3.61 0.16
N LYS A 48 17.98 2.46 -0.52
CA LYS A 48 18.75 2.27 -1.77
C LYS A 48 18.29 3.33 -2.76
N LYS A 49 19.06 4.41 -2.91
CA LYS A 49 18.98 5.25 -4.11
C LYS A 49 19.17 4.28 -5.27
N MET A 50 18.12 4.06 -6.07
CA MET A 50 18.24 3.37 -7.33
C MET A 50 19.21 4.18 -8.18
N ILE A 51 20.49 3.84 -8.12
CA ILE A 51 21.44 4.28 -9.12
C ILE A 51 20.95 3.56 -10.37
N THR A 52 20.29 4.29 -11.26
CA THR A 52 19.89 3.82 -12.57
C THR A 52 21.16 3.55 -13.36
N VAL A 53 21.82 2.43 -13.08
CA VAL A 53 22.86 1.87 -13.92
C VAL A 53 22.12 1.35 -15.13
N GLY A 54 22.16 2.12 -16.21
CA GLY A 54 21.68 1.69 -17.52
C GLY A 54 22.46 0.46 -17.97
N VAL A 55 21.90 -0.72 -17.72
CA VAL A 55 22.37 -1.97 -18.32
C VAL A 55 21.45 -2.26 -19.49
N PRO A 56 21.96 -2.37 -20.73
CA PRO A 56 21.14 -2.75 -21.87
C PRO A 56 20.80 -4.22 -21.71
N LEU A 57 19.56 -4.52 -21.30
CA LEU A 57 19.08 -5.90 -21.20
C LEU A 57 18.78 -6.42 -22.61
N LEU A 58 19.80 -7.06 -23.15
CA LEU A 58 19.72 -8.07 -24.20
C LEU A 58 18.62 -9.08 -23.87
N ALA A 59 17.67 -9.18 -24.80
CA ALA A 59 17.07 -10.41 -25.32
C ALA A 59 16.94 -11.59 -24.33
N PHE A 60 15.81 -11.68 -23.64
CA PHE A 60 15.12 -12.95 -23.40
C PHE A 60 13.60 -12.74 -23.43
N ALA A 61 13.05 -12.77 -24.63
CA ALA A 61 11.65 -13.15 -24.83
C ALA A 61 11.58 -14.68 -24.74
N ALA A 62 11.37 -15.22 -23.55
CA ALA A 62 10.95 -16.61 -23.37
C ALA A 62 10.35 -16.82 -21.96
N ILE A 63 9.03 -17.02 -21.93
CA ILE A 63 8.32 -17.91 -21.00
C ILE A 63 8.52 -17.61 -19.50
N GLY A 64 7.59 -16.85 -18.92
CA GLY A 64 7.44 -16.79 -17.46
C GLY A 64 7.00 -15.42 -16.99
N GLY A 65 5.69 -15.24 -16.83
CA GLY A 65 5.13 -14.03 -16.24
C GLY A 65 5.57 -13.88 -14.78
N PHE A 66 6.66 -13.16 -14.53
CA PHE A 66 6.96 -12.63 -13.21
C PHE A 66 6.28 -11.27 -13.09
N ARG A 67 5.02 -11.27 -12.63
CA ARG A 67 4.37 -10.05 -12.16
C ARG A 67 5.11 -9.61 -10.91
N ALA A 68 5.93 -8.57 -11.05
CA ALA A 68 6.65 -7.92 -9.96
C ALA A 68 5.65 -7.45 -8.89
N LYS A 69 5.52 -8.24 -7.82
CA LYS A 69 4.63 -7.97 -6.68
C LYS A 69 5.23 -7.00 -5.65
N THR A 70 6.31 -6.31 -6.01
CA THR A 70 7.15 -5.53 -5.09
C THR A 70 7.01 -4.01 -5.23
N LEU A 71 6.20 -3.50 -6.16
CA LEU A 71 5.94 -2.06 -6.34
C LEU A 71 4.68 -1.54 -5.62
N LEU A 72 3.84 -2.42 -5.06
CA LEU A 72 2.61 -2.01 -4.36
C LEU A 72 2.87 -1.44 -2.94
N SER A 73 4.11 -1.49 -2.46
CA SER A 73 4.45 -1.07 -1.09
C SER A 73 4.60 0.44 -0.93
N GLU A 74 4.77 1.21 -2.01
CA GLU A 74 5.06 2.66 -1.95
C GLU A 74 3.92 3.56 -2.44
N ASP A 75 2.92 3.05 -3.16
CA ASP A 75 1.86 3.87 -3.76
C ASP A 75 0.48 3.61 -3.13
N ARG A 76 0.45 3.60 -1.80
CA ARG A 76 -0.81 3.48 -1.05
C ARG A 76 -1.61 4.77 -1.20
N TYR A 77 -2.91 4.64 -1.47
CA TYR A 77 -3.79 5.79 -1.62
C TYR A 77 -3.82 6.57 -0.30
N PRO A 78 -3.59 7.89 -0.31
CA PRO A 78 -3.75 8.69 0.89
C PRO A 78 -5.20 8.60 1.39
N LEU A 79 -5.38 8.49 2.72
CA LEU A 79 -6.67 8.26 3.37
C LEU A 79 -7.77 9.22 2.90
N LYS A 80 -7.43 10.48 2.61
CA LYS A 80 -8.37 11.49 2.11
C LYS A 80 -9.01 11.08 0.77
N TYR A 81 -8.27 10.42 -0.11
CA TYR A 81 -8.77 9.95 -1.40
C TYR A 81 -9.56 8.66 -1.25
N GLU A 82 -9.09 7.74 -0.41
CA GLU A 82 -9.86 6.53 -0.09
C GLU A 82 -11.23 6.90 0.47
N TYR A 83 -11.27 7.84 1.42
CA TYR A 83 -12.52 8.34 1.99
C TYR A 83 -13.41 9.00 0.93
N ALA A 84 -12.86 9.88 0.08
CA ALA A 84 -13.63 10.56 -0.96
C ALA A 84 -14.23 9.58 -1.98
N ILE A 85 -13.49 8.54 -2.38
CA ILE A 85 -13.98 7.51 -3.30
C ILE A 85 -15.12 6.72 -2.66
N ILE A 86 -14.95 6.29 -1.41
CA ILE A 86 -15.97 5.53 -0.68
C ILE A 86 -17.21 6.38 -0.43
N ASP A 87 -17.04 7.63 0.02
CA ASP A 87 -18.15 8.54 0.28
C ASP A 87 -18.97 8.81 -0.99
N SER A 88 -18.30 9.11 -2.10
CA SER A 88 -18.95 9.29 -3.40
C SER A 88 -19.69 8.01 -3.85
N CYS A 89 -19.09 6.84 -3.65
CA CYS A 89 -19.74 5.57 -3.94
C CYS A 89 -20.99 5.33 -3.08
N VAL A 90 -20.91 5.60 -1.78
CA VAL A 90 -22.03 5.42 -0.83
C VAL A 90 -23.14 6.43 -1.10
N ASN A 91 -22.81 7.68 -1.41
CA ASN A 91 -23.78 8.76 -1.67
C ASN A 91 -24.24 8.86 -3.14
N SER A 92 -23.79 7.94 -4.00
CA SER A 92 -24.14 7.93 -5.44
C SER A 92 -25.63 7.77 -5.75
N SER A 93 -26.46 7.29 -4.82
CA SER A 93 -27.91 7.15 -5.04
C SER A 93 -28.67 8.20 -4.25
N ARG A 94 -29.58 8.92 -4.92
CA ARG A 94 -30.37 10.02 -4.34
C ARG A 94 -31.55 9.56 -3.46
N SER A 95 -31.72 8.26 -3.25
CA SER A 95 -32.81 7.73 -2.43
C SER A 95 -32.47 7.83 -0.95
N THR A 96 -33.45 8.12 -0.10
CA THR A 96 -33.31 8.01 1.36
C THR A 96 -33.03 6.55 1.72
N ILE A 97 -31.79 6.24 2.09
CA ILE A 97 -31.33 4.89 2.40
C ILE A 97 -31.52 4.62 3.90
N TYR A 98 -32.16 3.51 4.27
CA TYR A 98 -32.21 3.08 5.67
C TYR A 98 -30.81 2.72 6.18
N ASN A 99 -30.51 2.94 7.47
CA ASN A 99 -29.16 2.71 8.05
C ASN A 99 -28.54 1.35 7.67
N HIS A 100 -29.34 0.28 7.63
CA HIS A 100 -28.86 -1.06 7.27
C HIS A 100 -28.44 -1.19 5.80
N GLU A 101 -29.13 -0.52 4.89
CA GLU A 101 -28.77 -0.48 3.47
C GLU A 101 -27.54 0.41 3.23
N LEU A 102 -27.39 1.48 4.02
CA LEU A 102 -26.22 2.34 3.99
C LEU A 102 -24.95 1.56 4.38
N MET A 103 -25.03 0.74 5.43
CA MET A 103 -23.91 -0.12 5.84
C MET A 103 -23.55 -1.14 4.76
N LYS A 104 -24.56 -1.82 4.17
CA LYS A 104 -24.31 -2.76 3.07
C LYS A 104 -23.65 -2.08 1.86
N LYS A 105 -24.11 -0.87 1.51
CA LYS A 105 -23.55 -0.09 0.41
C LYS A 105 -22.09 0.31 0.69
N ARG A 106 -21.80 0.76 1.92
CA ARG A 106 -20.43 1.03 2.37
C ARG A 106 -19.53 -0.19 2.20
N ASP A 107 -19.99 -1.36 2.65
CA ASP A 107 -19.19 -2.58 2.57
C ASP A 107 -18.93 -3.01 1.11
N LEU A 108 -19.87 -2.75 0.20
CA LEU A 108 -19.68 -3.00 -1.23
C LEU A 108 -18.68 -2.03 -1.85
N CYS A 109 -18.75 -0.74 -1.48
CA CYS A 109 -17.79 0.26 -1.93
C CYS A 109 -16.38 -0.05 -1.43
N LEU A 110 -16.24 -0.47 -0.16
CA LEU A 110 -14.96 -0.88 0.43
C LEU A 110 -14.39 -2.11 -0.28
N CYS A 111 -15.22 -3.11 -0.56
CA CYS A 111 -14.84 -4.29 -1.34
C CYS A 111 -14.36 -3.90 -2.75
N GLY A 112 -15.16 -3.09 -3.47
CA GLY A 112 -14.81 -2.62 -4.81
C GLY A 112 -13.51 -1.82 -4.85
N LEU A 113 -13.26 -0.98 -3.84
CA LEU A 113 -12.03 -0.17 -3.76
C LEU A 113 -10.82 -1.08 -3.52
N SER A 114 -10.92 -2.00 -2.56
CA SER A 114 -9.86 -2.95 -2.23
C SER A 114 -9.46 -3.80 -3.45
N GLU A 115 -10.42 -4.32 -4.21
CA GLU A 115 -10.13 -5.06 -5.44
C GLU A 115 -9.51 -4.18 -6.54
N THR A 116 -9.93 -2.92 -6.64
CA THR A 116 -9.40 -1.99 -7.65
C THR A 116 -7.97 -1.59 -7.34
N GLN A 117 -7.63 -1.39 -6.07
CA GLN A 117 -6.28 -1.06 -5.61
C GLN A 117 -5.27 -2.19 -5.86
N LYS A 118 -5.72 -3.42 -6.14
CA LYS A 118 -4.83 -4.52 -6.57
C LYS A 118 -4.32 -4.34 -8.00
N THR A 119 -5.04 -3.59 -8.84
CA THR A 119 -4.69 -3.40 -10.25
C THR A 119 -4.42 -1.96 -10.64
N TYR A 120 -4.82 -0.98 -9.82
CA TYR A 120 -4.57 0.45 -10.03
C TYR A 120 -3.81 1.03 -8.84
N SER A 121 -2.59 1.48 -9.11
CA SER A 121 -1.79 2.32 -8.21
C SER A 121 -2.40 3.73 -8.07
N TYR A 122 -1.96 4.51 -7.07
CA TYR A 122 -2.48 5.86 -6.87
C TYR A 122 -2.06 6.82 -8.01
N SER A 123 -0.87 6.63 -8.58
CA SER A 123 -0.42 7.35 -9.76
C SER A 123 -1.33 7.09 -10.99
N GLU A 124 -1.74 5.85 -11.23
CA GLU A 124 -2.67 5.49 -12.31
C GLU A 124 -4.08 6.04 -12.06
N PHE A 125 -4.55 6.08 -10.82
CA PHE A 125 -5.82 6.74 -10.49
C PHE A 125 -5.84 8.23 -10.89
N ASN A 126 -4.72 8.94 -10.72
CA ASN A 126 -4.62 10.35 -11.10
C ASN A 126 -4.55 10.55 -12.62
N ASN A 127 -3.90 9.65 -13.35
CA ASN A 127 -3.66 9.79 -14.79
C ASN A 127 -4.73 9.13 -15.68
N GLU A 128 -5.39 8.07 -15.20
CA GLU A 128 -6.36 7.25 -15.96
C GLU A 128 -7.70 7.11 -15.22
N GLN A 129 -8.32 8.24 -14.89
CA GLN A 129 -9.56 8.28 -14.11
C GLN A 129 -10.70 7.46 -14.74
N GLU A 130 -10.87 7.47 -16.06
CA GLU A 130 -11.92 6.69 -16.73
C GLU A 130 -11.72 5.18 -16.57
N GLY A 131 -10.48 4.71 -16.73
CA GLY A 131 -10.13 3.30 -16.56
C GLY A 131 -10.33 2.84 -15.12
N PHE A 132 -9.90 3.66 -14.17
CA PHE A 132 -10.15 3.45 -12.75
C PHE A 132 -11.65 3.35 -12.45
N LEU A 133 -12.46 4.32 -12.89
CA LEU A 133 -13.89 4.35 -12.60
C LEU A 133 -14.63 3.15 -13.20
N LYS A 134 -14.25 2.73 -14.41
CA LYS A 134 -14.83 1.54 -15.05
C LYS A 134 -14.50 0.27 -14.27
N SER A 135 -13.24 0.11 -13.86
CA SER A 135 -12.78 -1.03 -13.07
C SER A 135 -13.42 -1.05 -11.68
N PHE A 136 -13.48 0.11 -11.03
CA PHE A 136 -14.12 0.27 -9.72
C PHE A 136 -15.60 -0.12 -9.74
N LYS A 137 -16.37 0.37 -10.72
CA LYS A 137 -17.79 -0.01 -10.88
C LYS A 137 -17.94 -1.53 -11.07
N LYS A 138 -17.13 -2.12 -11.95
CA LYS A 138 -17.14 -3.57 -12.19
C LYS A 138 -16.84 -4.36 -10.91
N ASN A 139 -15.87 -3.92 -10.12
CA ASN A 139 -15.49 -4.58 -8.87
C ASN A 139 -16.57 -4.44 -7.80
N VAL A 140 -17.23 -3.27 -7.69
CA VAL A 140 -18.39 -3.10 -6.81
C VAL A 140 -19.51 -4.06 -7.18
N ASP A 141 -19.80 -4.24 -8.48
CA ASP A 141 -20.83 -5.17 -8.93
C ASP A 141 -20.45 -6.64 -8.69
N ALA A 142 -19.18 -7.01 -8.89
CA ALA A 142 -18.68 -8.34 -8.53
C ALA A 142 -18.78 -8.61 -7.02
N CYS A 143 -18.57 -7.60 -6.18
CA CYS A 143 -18.74 -7.70 -4.74
C CYS A 143 -20.20 -7.87 -4.30
N LYS A 144 -21.18 -7.46 -5.14
CA LYS A 144 -22.59 -7.73 -4.89
C LYS A 144 -22.90 -9.21 -5.11
N THR A 145 -22.39 -9.78 -6.21
CA THR A 145 -22.70 -11.16 -6.61
C THR A 145 -21.98 -12.20 -5.74
N SER A 146 -20.79 -11.89 -5.24
CA SER A 146 -20.06 -12.79 -4.31
C SER A 146 -20.75 -12.95 -2.96
N ARG A 147 -21.55 -11.95 -2.52
CA ARG A 147 -22.35 -12.05 -1.28
C ARG A 147 -23.66 -12.81 -1.45
N THR A 148 -24.17 -12.97 -2.67
CA THR A 148 -25.43 -13.69 -2.93
C THR A 148 -25.26 -15.21 -3.07
N GLY A 149 -24.03 -15.71 -3.22
CA GLY A 149 -23.73 -17.15 -3.34
C GLY A 149 -23.36 -17.85 -2.02
N ASN A 150 -23.46 -17.16 -0.89
CA ASN A 150 -23.08 -17.68 0.43
C ASN A 150 -24.31 -17.71 1.37
N ARG A 151 -25.41 -18.29 0.89
CA ARG A 151 -26.64 -18.53 1.62
C ARG A 151 -27.18 -19.91 1.33
#